data_AF-A0A938WKF0-F1
#
_entry.id   AF-A0A938WKF0-F1
#
_cell.length_a   1.000
_cell.length_b   1.000
_cell.length_c   1.000
_cell.angle_alpha   90.00
_cell.angle_beta   90.00
_cell.angle_gamma   90.00
#
_symmetry.space_group_name_H-M   'P 1'
#
loop_
_entity.id
_entity.type
_entity.pdbx_description
1 polymer ?
#
loop_
_entity_poly.entity_id
_entity_poly.type
_entity_poly.pdbx_seq_one_letter_code
_entity_poly.pdbx_strand_id
1 'polypeptide(L)' 'MRKVEHIEQQICELSGVEFAELREWMLAQDWRSWDEKIEADTRAGKFDKLIAEAQADFAAGHSQPI' A
#
# COMPACT_ATOMS: atom_id res chain seq x y z
N MET A 1 -5.87 -30.46 0.03
CA MET A 1 -4.95 -29.36 0.35
C MET A 1 -5.38 -28.13 -0.42
N ARG A 2 -5.50 -26.98 0.25
CA ARG A 2 -5.78 -25.70 -0.42
C ARG A 2 -4.52 -25.20 -1.14
N LYS A 3 -4.70 -24.39 -2.18
CA LYS A 3 -3.57 -23.79 -2.91
C LYS A 3 -2.63 -23.01 -1.98
N VAL A 4 -3.20 -22.27 -1.03
CA VAL A 4 -2.44 -21.49 -0.04
C VAL A 4 -1.60 -22.38 0.87
N GLU A 5 -2.19 -23.45 1.40
CA GLU A 5 -1.48 -24.41 2.27
C GLU A 5 -0.28 -25.06 1.56
N HIS A 6 -0.38 -25.30 0.25
CA HIS A 6 0.75 -25.81 -0.54
C HIS A 6 1.89 -24.79 -0.65
N ILE A 7 1.54 -23.52 -0.90
CA ILE A 7 2.52 -22.44 -1.01
C ILE A 7 3.21 -22.22 0.35
N GLU A 8 2.46 -22.25 1.46
CA GLU A 8 3.02 -22.12 2.82
C GLU A 8 4.07 -23.21 3.10
N GLN A 9 3.82 -24.45 2.69
CA GLN A 9 4.80 -25.54 2.82
C GLN A 9 6.06 -25.27 2.01
N GLN A 10 5.92 -24.83 0.75
CA GLN A 10 7.07 -24.49 -0.10
C GLN A 10 7.87 -23.31 0.46
N ILE A 11 7.21 -22.33 1.08
CA ILE A 11 7.88 -21.19 1.73
C ILE A 11 8.73 -21.66 2.92
N CYS A 12 8.25 -22.64 3.70
CA CYS A 12 9.01 -23.21 4.82
C CYS A 12 10.27 -23.98 4.38
N GLU A 13 10.34 -24.41 3.13
CA GLU A 13 11.50 -25.12 2.58
C GLU A 13 12.58 -24.18 2.02
N LEU A 14 12.29 -22.87 1.91
CA LEU A 14 13.22 -21.88 1.39
C LEU A 14 14.41 -21.66 2.32
N SER A 15 15.58 -21.44 1.72
CA SER A 15 16.71 -20.86 2.45
C SER A 15 16.41 -19.43 2.90
N GLY A 16 17.19 -18.92 3.85
CA GLY A 16 17.02 -17.54 4.32
C GLY A 16 17.18 -16.47 3.23
N VAL A 17 17.96 -16.75 2.19
CA VAL A 17 18.14 -15.84 1.04
C VAL A 17 16.91 -15.86 0.15
N GLU A 18 16.45 -17.04 -0.25
CA GLU A 18 15.24 -17.19 -1.09
C GLU A 18 14.00 -16.64 -0.38
N PHE A 19 13.90 -16.81 0.94
CA PHE A 19 12.83 -16.21 1.73
C PHE A 19 12.90 -14.68 1.74
N ALA A 20 14.11 -14.10 1.80
CA ALA A 20 14.29 -12.65 1.75
C ALA A 20 13.89 -12.08 0.38
N GLU A 21 14.28 -12.74 -0.72
CA GLU A 21 13.88 -12.38 -2.09
C GLU A 21 12.35 -12.46 -2.27
N LEU A 22 11.73 -13.54 -1.78
CA LEU A 22 10.26 -13.68 -1.81
C LEU A 22 9.58 -12.54 -1.06
N ARG A 23 10.08 -12.19 0.12
CA ARG A 23 9.53 -11.09 0.93
C ARG A 23 9.64 -9.75 0.24
N GLU A 24 10.76 -9.47 -0.42
CA GLU A 24 10.94 -8.23 -1.19
C GLU A 24 9.96 -8.17 -2.37
N TRP A 25 9.80 -9.27 -3.09
CA TRP A 25 8.82 -9.35 -4.18
C TRP A 25 7.38 -9.14 -3.69
N MET A 26 6.99 -9.75 -2.57
CA MET A 26 5.65 -9.57 -1.97
C MET A 26 5.41 -8.11 -1.58
N LEU A 27 6.38 -7.47 -0.92
CA LEU A 27 6.29 -6.06 -0.55
C LEU A 27 6.09 -5.17 -1.78
N ALA A 28 6.77 -5.46 -2.89
CA ALA A 28 6.57 -4.74 -4.15
C ALA A 28 5.17 -4.93 -4.74
N GLN A 29 4.55 -6.10 -4.59
CA GLN A 29 3.15 -6.32 -5.03
C GLN A 29 2.15 -5.58 -4.13
N ASP A 30 2.41 -5.55 -2.83
CA ASP A 30 1.59 -4.78 -1.90
C ASP A 30 1.63 -3.30 -2.26
N TRP A 31 2.81 -2.74 -2.52
CA TRP A 31 2.95 -1.35 -2.98
C TRP A 31 2.16 -1.06 -4.25
N ARG A 32 2.21 -1.94 -5.25
CA ARG A 32 1.40 -1.79 -6.47
C ARG A 32 -0.10 -1.80 -6.18
N SER A 33 -0.54 -2.70 -5.31
CA SER A 33 -1.94 -2.78 -4.91
C SER A 33 -2.40 -1.53 -4.16
N TRP A 34 -1.51 -0.94 -3.35
CA TRP A 34 -1.73 0.35 -2.70
C TRP A 34 -1.85 1.50 -3.71
N ASP A 35 -0.97 1.57 -4.70
CA ASP A 35 -1.04 2.58 -5.76
C ASP A 35 -2.38 2.50 -6.52
N GLU A 36 -2.75 1.31 -6.98
CA GLU A 36 -4.03 1.07 -7.67
C GLU A 36 -5.24 1.48 -6.80
N LYS A 37 -5.18 1.18 -5.50
CA LYS A 37 -6.23 1.53 -4.56
C LYS A 37 -6.32 3.04 -4.33
N ILE A 38 -5.20 3.72 -4.19
CA ILE A 38 -5.15 5.18 -4.03
C ILE A 38 -5.72 5.86 -5.29
N GLU A 39 -5.37 5.40 -6.48
CA GLU A 39 -5.91 5.92 -7.74
C GLU A 39 -7.43 5.70 -7.85
N ALA A 40 -7.91 4.51 -7.47
CA ALA A 40 -9.34 4.21 -7.45
C ALA A 40 -10.09 5.07 -6.43
N ASP A 41 -9.56 5.20 -5.22
CA ASP A 41 -10.16 5.99 -4.14
C ASP A 41 -10.14 7.50 -4.47
N THR A 42 -9.10 7.97 -5.17
CA THR A 42 -9.02 9.33 -5.71
C THR A 42 -10.10 9.57 -6.77
N ARG A 43 -10.24 8.67 -7.75
CA ARG A 43 -11.31 8.78 -8.77
C ARG A 43 -12.71 8.70 -8.18
N ALA A 44 -12.88 8.01 -7.05
CA ALA A 44 -14.14 7.91 -6.33
C ALA A 44 -14.44 9.14 -5.45
N GLY A 45 -13.56 10.15 -5.42
CA GLY A 45 -13.75 11.39 -4.64
C GLY A 45 -13.62 11.19 -3.13
N LYS A 46 -13.05 10.06 -2.67
CA LYS A 46 -12.97 9.75 -1.23
C LYS A 46 -12.08 10.72 -0.46
N PHE A 47 -11.15 11.38 -1.15
CA PHE A 47 -10.24 12.35 -0.56
C PHE A 47 -10.72 13.80 -0.70
N ASP A 48 -11.83 14.07 -1.39
CA ASP A 48 -12.29 15.43 -1.69
C ASP A 48 -12.53 16.27 -0.43
N LYS A 49 -13.10 15.64 0.60
CA LYS A 49 -13.32 16.30 1.90
C LYS A 49 -11.99 16.70 2.56
N LEU A 50 -11.00 15.82 2.55
CA LEU A 50 -9.69 16.07 3.13
C LEU A 50 -8.94 17.16 2.35
N ILE A 51 -9.07 17.17 1.03
CA ILE A 51 -8.52 18.23 0.17
C ILE A 51 -9.16 19.58 0.50
N ALA A 52 -10.48 19.63 0.64
CA ALA A 52 -11.19 20.86 0.99
C ALA A 52 -10.79 21.40 2.37
N GLU A 53 -10.66 20.51 3.36
CA GLU A 53 -10.17 20.86 4.71
C GLU A 53 -8.74 21.40 4.65
N ALA A 54 -7.83 20.71 3.95
CA ALA A 54 -6.45 21.16 3.80
C ALA A 54 -6.34 22.53 3.10
N GLN A 55 -7.19 22.78 2.09
CA GLN A 55 -7.26 24.08 1.42
C GLN A 55 -7.75 25.19 2.35
N ALA A 56 -8.76 24.90 3.18
CA ALA A 56 -9.27 25.86 4.16
C ALA A 56 -8.22 26.19 5.24
N ASP A 57 -7.52 25.18 5.76
CA ASP A 57 -6.46 25.36 6.75
C ASP A 57 -5.27 26.13 6.17
N PHE A 58 -4.88 25.84 4.93
CA PHE A 58 -3.85 26.60 4.22
C PHE A 58 -4.24 28.07 4.07
N ALA A 59 -5.48 28.34 3.62
CA ALA A 59 -6.00 29.70 3.48
C ALA A 59 -6.10 30.45 4.83
N ALA A 60 -6.36 29.74 5.92
CA ALA A 60 -6.38 30.29 7.28
C ALA A 60 -4.98 30.53 7.87
N GLY A 61 -3.91 30.13 7.17
CA GLY A 61 -2.54 30.22 7.70
C GLY A 61 -2.21 29.16 8.75
N HIS A 62 -3.02 28.10 8.87
CA HIS A 62 -2.83 26.98 9.78
C HIS A 62 -1.98 25.85 9.17
N SER A 63 -1.16 26.16 8.17
CA SER A 63 -0.25 25.20 7.53
C SER A 63 1.20 25.44 7.96
N GLN A 64 2.00 24.38 8.04
CA GLN A 64 3.45 24.49 8.23
C GLN A 64 4.17 24.12 6.92
N PRO A 65 5.34 24.73 6.65
CA PRO A 65 6.19 24.28 5.56
C PRO A 65 6.54 22.80 5.73
N ILE A 66 6.59 22.10 4.60
CA ILE A 66 6.95 20.68 4.50
C ILE A 66 8.45 20.49 4.72
#